data_AF-A0A5C8ZF85-F1
#
_entry.id   AF-A0A5C8ZF85-F1
#
_cell.length_a   1.000
_cell.length_b   1.000
_cell.length_c   1.000
_cell.angle_alpha   90.00
_cell.angle_beta   90.00
_cell.angle_gamma   90.00
#
_symmetry.space_group_name_H-M   'P 1'
#
loop_
_entity.id
_entity.type
_entity.pdbx_description
1 polymer ?
#
loop_
_entity_poly.entity_id
_entity_poly.type
_entity_poly.pdbx_seq_one_letter_code
_entity_poly.pdbx_strand_id
1 'polypeptide(L)'
;MSERVRDGWFVRAAGRVGDLGSPFYDDEHQRDVWNEASAVGFQLLLWLLPVVAVVSVWVGGAPAVPYALLLFVAPGLASWVVLGYARARGILGADTRGVKPLRGRVVAWLVLGVAFCAGVVRVQGSTDGFSGGMAKGLVIGAVLGVVVVAVAVLRGRRRAQRLSAGGRSS
;
A
#
# COMPACT_ATOMS: atom_id res chain seq x y z
N MET A 1 11.62 -5.55 24.36
CA MET A 1 12.02 -4.95 23.06
C MET A 1 12.95 -3.80 23.40
N SER A 2 14.22 -3.86 23.01
CA SER A 2 15.25 -2.91 23.51
C SER A 2 15.03 -1.49 22.95
N GLU A 3 15.28 -0.47 23.77
CA GLU A 3 15.13 0.96 23.44
C GLU A 3 15.78 1.38 22.12
N ARG A 4 16.81 0.65 21.65
CA ARG A 4 17.49 0.91 20.36
C ARG A 4 16.60 0.82 19.13
N VAL A 5 15.49 0.06 19.15
CA VAL A 5 14.56 -0.03 18.01
C VAL A 5 13.63 1.17 17.93
N ARG A 6 13.35 1.85 19.06
CA ARG A 6 12.46 3.02 19.11
C ARG A 6 13.05 4.25 18.41
N ASP A 7 14.39 4.34 18.31
CA ASP A 7 15.12 5.51 17.80
C ASP A 7 16.04 5.20 16.61
N GLY A 8 15.68 4.20 15.80
CA GLY A 8 16.40 3.87 14.57
C GLY A 8 16.44 5.04 13.56
N TRP A 9 17.42 5.04 12.66
CA TRP A 9 17.61 6.11 11.65
C TRP A 9 16.33 6.39 10.85
N PHE A 10 15.55 5.35 10.55
CA PHE A 10 14.29 5.44 9.80
C PHE A 10 13.21 6.20 10.58
N VAL A 11 13.02 5.91 11.87
CA VAL A 11 12.04 6.62 12.72
C VAL A 11 12.42 8.10 12.84
N ARG A 12 13.71 8.40 12.99
CA ARG A 12 14.21 9.78 13.02
C ARG A 12 14.00 10.51 11.69
N ALA A 13 14.25 9.85 10.56
CA ALA A 13 14.03 10.44 9.24
C ALA A 13 12.53 10.72 9.00
N ALA A 14 11.67 9.75 9.30
CA ALA A 14 10.22 9.92 9.21
C ALA A 14 9.71 11.03 10.16
N GLY A 15 10.27 11.11 11.37
CA GLY A 15 9.99 12.18 12.33
C GLY A 15 10.33 13.57 11.81
N ARG A 16 11.46 13.72 11.10
CA ARG A 16 11.83 14.98 10.46
C ARG A 16 10.95 15.32 9.26
N VAL A 17 10.65 14.32 8.41
CA VAL A 17 9.80 14.53 7.24
C VAL A 17 8.37 14.91 7.64
N GLY A 18 7.83 14.30 8.69
CA GLY A 18 6.50 14.57 9.21
C GLY A 18 6.45 15.68 10.27
N ASP A 19 7.57 16.35 10.57
CA ASP A 19 7.70 17.35 11.64
C ASP A 19 7.09 16.93 13.00
N LEU A 20 7.28 15.65 13.36
CA LEU A 20 6.62 15.04 14.51
C LEU A 20 7.11 15.54 15.88
N GLY A 21 8.12 16.41 15.90
CA GLY A 21 8.66 17.05 17.11
C GLY A 21 8.14 18.46 17.34
N SER A 22 7.23 18.94 16.49
CA SER A 22 6.63 20.27 16.64
C SER A 22 5.76 20.36 17.91
N PRO A 23 5.74 21.52 18.61
CA PRO A 23 4.83 21.77 19.73
C PRO A 23 3.35 21.58 19.37
N PHE A 24 3.02 21.59 18.07
CA PHE A 24 1.69 21.25 17.57
C PHE A 24 1.18 19.88 18.07
N TYR A 25 2.07 18.93 18.33
CA TYR A 25 1.73 17.57 18.77
C TYR A 25 1.61 17.41 20.29
N ASP A 26 1.82 18.47 21.07
CA ASP A 26 1.73 18.45 22.54
C ASP A 26 0.28 18.36 23.04
N ASP A 27 -0.68 18.87 22.25
CA ASP A 27 -2.12 18.77 22.53
C ASP A 27 -2.70 17.49 21.91
N GLU A 28 -3.27 16.62 22.75
CA GLU A 28 -3.85 15.36 22.32
C GLU A 28 -5.01 15.55 21.33
N HIS A 29 -5.85 16.56 21.53
CA HIS A 29 -7.00 16.79 20.68
C HIS A 29 -6.58 17.23 19.27
N GLN A 30 -5.62 18.16 19.18
CA GLN A 30 -5.09 18.63 17.90
C GLN A 30 -4.40 17.50 17.13
N ARG A 31 -3.61 16.69 17.84
CA ARG A 31 -2.96 15.51 17.27
C ARG A 31 -3.97 14.53 16.68
N ASP A 32 -5.06 14.26 17.38
CA ASP A 32 -6.07 13.30 16.94
C ASP A 32 -6.85 13.79 15.72
N VAL A 33 -7.30 15.05 15.73
CA VAL A 33 -7.99 15.68 14.58
C VAL A 33 -7.06 15.74 13.36
N TRP A 34 -5.79 16.11 13.56
CA TRP A 34 -4.81 16.13 12.48
C TRP A 34 -4.55 14.73 11.89
N ASN A 35 -4.46 13.71 12.74
CA ASN A 35 -4.30 12.32 12.30
C ASN A 35 -5.52 11.83 11.53
N GLU A 36 -6.74 12.19 11.96
CA GLU A 36 -7.98 11.85 11.25
C GLU A 36 -8.01 12.52 9.86
N ALA A 37 -7.77 13.84 9.81
CA ALA A 37 -7.72 14.58 8.54
C ALA A 37 -6.63 14.03 7.60
N SER A 38 -5.43 13.74 8.13
CA SER A 38 -4.33 13.14 7.37
C SER A 38 -4.68 11.74 6.85
N ALA A 39 -5.40 10.94 7.64
CA ALA A 39 -5.87 9.62 7.21
C ALA A 39 -6.89 9.73 6.07
N VAL A 40 -7.83 10.69 6.14
CA VAL A 40 -8.77 10.97 5.06
C VAL A 40 -8.03 11.42 3.80
N GLY A 41 -7.13 12.40 3.91
CA GLY A 41 -6.33 12.90 2.78
C GLY A 41 -5.48 11.81 2.13
N PHE A 42 -4.81 10.98 2.94
CA PHE A 42 -4.03 9.85 2.46
C PHE A 42 -4.92 8.81 1.75
N GLN A 43 -6.11 8.53 2.30
CA GLN A 43 -7.06 7.61 1.68
C GLN A 43 -7.58 8.15 0.33
N LEU A 44 -7.80 9.46 0.21
CA LEU A 44 -8.17 10.10 -1.05
C LEU A 44 -7.05 9.97 -2.09
N LEU A 45 -5.80 10.26 -1.72
CA LEU A 45 -4.64 10.09 -2.62
C LEU A 45 -4.46 8.63 -3.06
N LEU A 46 -4.68 7.68 -2.14
CA LEU A 46 -4.68 6.25 -2.43
C LEU A 46 -5.71 5.87 -3.51
N TRP A 47 -6.85 6.55 -3.60
CA TRP A 47 -7.85 6.27 -4.65
C TRP A 47 -7.63 7.09 -5.92
N LEU A 48 -7.33 8.37 -5.78
CA LEU A 48 -7.26 9.30 -6.92
C LEU A 48 -6.06 9.01 -7.81
N LEU A 49 -4.87 8.74 -7.26
CA LEU A 49 -3.67 8.55 -8.09
C LEU A 49 -3.78 7.31 -9.00
N PRO A 50 -4.25 6.12 -8.53
CA PRO A 50 -4.50 4.99 -9.41
C PRO A 50 -5.61 5.23 -10.43
N VAL A 51 -6.67 5.97 -10.07
CA VAL A 51 -7.72 6.35 -11.03
C VAL A 51 -7.14 7.23 -12.14
N VAL A 52 -6.37 8.25 -11.77
CA VAL A 52 -5.69 9.13 -12.74
C VAL A 52 -4.71 8.32 -13.59
N ALA A 53 -3.97 7.39 -13.00
CA ALA A 53 -3.09 6.48 -13.74
C ALA A 53 -3.85 5.66 -14.80
N VAL A 54 -4.97 5.03 -14.42
CA VAL A 54 -5.83 4.30 -15.37
C VAL A 54 -6.29 5.23 -16.48
N VAL A 55 -6.91 6.36 -16.16
CA VAL A 55 -7.40 7.33 -17.15
C VAL A 55 -6.28 7.80 -18.09
N SER A 56 -5.08 8.05 -17.54
CA SER A 56 -3.92 8.51 -18.32
C SER A 56 -3.49 7.50 -19.37
N VAL A 57 -3.51 6.20 -19.06
CA VAL A 57 -3.19 5.15 -20.05
C VAL A 57 -4.28 5.03 -21.12
N TRP A 58 -5.56 5.08 -20.71
CA TRP A 58 -6.69 4.88 -21.63
C TRP A 58 -6.93 6.08 -22.56
N VAL A 59 -6.66 7.30 -22.10
CA VAL A 59 -6.84 8.54 -22.87
C VAL A 59 -5.53 8.99 -23.52
N GLY A 60 -4.44 9.00 -22.76
CA GLY A 60 -3.13 9.49 -23.22
C GLY A 60 -2.31 8.46 -24.01
N GLY A 61 -2.70 7.19 -24.01
CA GLY A 61 -2.06 6.15 -24.80
C GLY A 61 -0.66 5.76 -24.32
N ALA A 62 0.15 5.20 -25.23
CA ALA A 62 1.48 4.67 -24.92
C ALA A 62 2.45 5.69 -24.28
N PRO A 63 2.52 6.97 -24.71
CA PRO A 63 3.41 7.97 -24.09
C PRO A 63 3.11 8.25 -22.62
N ALA A 64 1.87 8.03 -22.17
CA ALA A 64 1.47 8.29 -20.79
C ALA A 64 1.89 7.16 -19.81
N VAL A 65 2.22 5.97 -20.31
CA VAL A 65 2.50 4.78 -19.48
C VAL A 65 3.57 4.98 -18.40
N PRO A 66 4.77 5.56 -18.67
CA PRO A 66 5.78 5.71 -17.63
C PRO A 66 5.31 6.60 -16.46
N TYR A 67 4.58 7.67 -16.76
CA TYR A 67 4.01 8.57 -15.76
C TYR A 67 2.86 7.91 -15.01
N ALA A 68 2.00 7.19 -15.73
CA ALA A 68 0.88 6.48 -15.14
C ALA A 68 1.36 5.35 -14.21
N LEU A 69 2.46 4.67 -14.53
CA LEU A 69 3.08 3.69 -13.64
C LEU A 69 3.51 4.34 -12.32
N LEU A 70 4.15 5.51 -12.39
CA LEU A 70 4.56 6.25 -11.19
C LEU A 70 3.34 6.62 -10.33
N LEU A 71 2.27 7.14 -10.94
CA LEU A 71 1.03 7.49 -10.26
C LEU A 71 0.35 6.27 -9.62
N PHE A 72 0.44 5.10 -10.24
CA PHE A 72 -0.13 3.87 -9.69
C PHE A 72 0.71 3.30 -8.53
N VAL A 73 2.04 3.34 -8.63
CA VAL A 73 2.95 2.69 -7.67
C VAL A 73 3.26 3.58 -6.46
N ALA A 74 3.40 4.89 -6.65
CA ALA A 74 3.74 5.84 -5.59
C ALA A 74 2.87 5.75 -4.32
N PRO A 75 1.52 5.72 -4.39
CA PRO A 75 0.69 5.59 -3.20
C PRO A 75 0.89 4.24 -2.48
N GLY A 76 1.22 3.18 -3.23
CA GLY A 76 1.60 1.89 -2.66
C GLY A 76 2.91 1.97 -1.88
N LEU A 77 3.92 2.65 -2.41
CA LEU A 77 5.19 2.88 -1.70
C LEU A 77 4.98 3.72 -0.44
N ALA A 78 4.16 4.78 -0.50
CA ALA A 78 3.81 5.57 0.67
C ALA A 78 3.11 4.71 1.74
N SER A 79 2.22 3.80 1.32
CA SER A 79 1.57 2.85 2.23
C SER A 79 2.58 1.92 2.91
N TRP A 80 3.61 1.47 2.19
CA TRP A 80 4.69 0.67 2.77
C TRP A 80 5.51 1.45 3.80
N VAL A 81 5.75 2.75 3.59
CA VAL A 81 6.42 3.61 4.58
C VAL A 81 5.58 3.73 5.85
N VAL A 82 4.26 3.96 5.72
CA VAL A 82 3.34 4.03 6.87
C VAL A 82 3.33 2.71 7.65
N LEU A 83 3.20 1.58 6.96
CA LEU A 83 3.26 0.26 7.59
C LEU A 83 4.64 0.00 8.22
N GLY A 84 5.73 0.37 7.55
CA GLY A 84 7.08 0.26 8.09
C GLY A 84 7.26 1.07 9.38
N TYR A 85 6.76 2.30 9.40
CA TYR A 85 6.79 3.18 10.57
C TYR A 85 5.96 2.62 11.72
N ALA A 86 4.72 2.22 11.47
CA ALA A 86 3.86 1.59 12.48
C ALA A 86 4.50 0.31 13.04
N ARG A 87 5.21 -0.47 12.20
CA ARG A 87 5.91 -1.69 12.61
C ARG A 87 7.11 -1.36 13.49
N ALA A 88 7.91 -0.36 13.10
CA ALA A 88 9.06 0.11 13.89
C ALA A 88 8.63 0.63 15.27
N ARG A 89 7.42 1.20 15.38
CA ARG A 89 6.81 1.63 16.64
C ARG A 89 6.10 0.51 17.41
N GLY A 90 6.10 -0.72 16.90
CA GLY A 90 5.50 -1.89 17.56
C GLY A 90 3.97 -1.98 17.47
N ILE A 91 3.32 -1.10 16.71
CA ILE A 91 1.86 -0.99 16.65
C ILE A 91 1.23 -2.10 15.79
N LEU A 92 1.95 -2.57 14.77
CA LEU A 92 1.47 -3.62 13.84
C LEU A 92 1.33 -5.03 14.45
N GLY A 93 1.64 -5.19 15.73
CA GLY A 93 1.43 -6.43 16.49
C GLY A 93 0.20 -6.43 17.39
N ALA A 94 -0.43 -5.26 17.61
CA ALA A 94 -1.69 -5.17 18.35
C ALA A 94 -2.84 -5.76 17.52
N ASP A 95 -3.81 -6.34 18.22
CA ASP A 95 -4.81 -7.24 17.69
C ASP A 95 -5.62 -6.62 16.52
N THR A 96 -5.22 -6.89 15.28
CA THR A 96 -6.02 -6.53 14.08
C THR A 96 -7.25 -7.44 13.91
N ARG A 97 -7.52 -8.31 14.90
CA ARG A 97 -8.73 -9.13 15.04
C ARG A 97 -9.96 -8.22 15.22
N GLY A 98 -10.45 -7.68 14.12
CA GLY A 98 -11.62 -6.80 14.11
C GLY A 98 -11.71 -5.97 12.84
N VAL A 99 -10.56 -5.66 12.23
CA VAL A 99 -10.51 -4.97 10.94
C VAL A 99 -10.79 -5.97 9.84
N LYS A 100 -12.08 -6.20 9.56
CA LYS A 100 -12.50 -6.92 8.36
C LYS A 100 -12.17 -6.03 7.16
N PRO A 101 -11.31 -6.44 6.21
CA PRO A 101 -11.14 -5.68 5.00
C PRO A 101 -12.52 -5.54 4.34
N LEU A 102 -12.95 -4.31 4.13
CA LEU A 102 -14.19 -4.01 3.41
C LEU A 102 -14.08 -4.70 2.04
N ARG A 103 -14.86 -5.76 1.83
CA ARG A 103 -14.80 -6.58 0.60
C ARG A 103 -14.91 -5.71 -0.66
N GLY A 104 -15.74 -4.67 -0.60
CA GLY A 104 -15.88 -3.68 -1.69
C GLY A 104 -14.59 -2.93 -2.00
N ARG A 105 -13.80 -2.52 -1.00
CA ARG A 105 -12.51 -1.85 -1.24
C ARG A 105 -11.52 -2.78 -1.96
N VAL A 106 -11.44 -4.04 -1.55
CA VAL A 106 -10.55 -5.01 -2.20
C VAL A 106 -10.96 -5.23 -3.65
N VAL A 107 -12.26 -5.41 -3.92
CA VAL A 107 -12.78 -5.56 -5.28
C VAL A 107 -12.48 -4.32 -6.13
N ALA A 108 -12.71 -3.11 -5.61
CA ALA A 108 -12.43 -1.88 -6.35
C ALA A 108 -10.93 -1.73 -6.69
N TRP A 109 -10.02 -2.08 -5.77
CA TRP A 109 -8.59 -2.11 -6.06
C TRP A 109 -8.21 -3.14 -7.12
N LEU A 110 -8.83 -4.34 -7.09
CA LEU A 110 -8.63 -5.36 -8.12
C LEU A 110 -9.11 -4.86 -9.49
N VAL A 111 -10.28 -4.21 -9.55
CA VAL A 111 -10.82 -3.63 -10.79
C VAL A 111 -9.88 -2.56 -11.34
N LEU A 112 -9.38 -1.64 -10.51
CA LEU A 112 -8.42 -0.62 -10.93
C LEU A 112 -7.12 -1.24 -11.44
N GLY A 113 -6.59 -2.26 -10.75
CA GLY A 113 -5.38 -2.96 -11.17
C GLY A 113 -5.55 -3.67 -12.53
N VAL A 114 -6.68 -4.37 -12.73
CA VAL A 114 -7.00 -5.02 -14.01
C VAL A 114 -7.19 -3.99 -15.11
N ALA A 115 -7.93 -2.91 -14.86
CA ALA A 115 -8.15 -1.84 -15.83
C ALA A 115 -6.83 -1.15 -16.25
N PHE A 116 -5.92 -0.93 -15.30
CA PHE A 116 -4.59 -0.40 -15.59
C PHE A 116 -3.78 -1.35 -16.47
N CYS A 117 -3.69 -2.62 -16.09
CA CYS A 117 -2.94 -3.63 -16.85
C CYS A 117 -3.51 -3.82 -18.26
N ALA A 118 -4.84 -3.88 -18.39
CA ALA A 118 -5.51 -3.99 -19.68
C ALA A 118 -5.24 -2.77 -20.58
N GLY A 119 -5.25 -1.56 -20.00
CA GLY A 119 -4.86 -0.34 -20.72
C GLY A 119 -3.42 -0.42 -21.23
N VAL A 120 -2.47 -0.85 -20.40
CA VAL A 120 -1.06 -0.98 -20.79
C VAL A 120 -0.88 -2.02 -21.89
N VAL A 121 -1.51 -3.19 -21.77
CA VAL A 121 -1.46 -4.25 -22.79
C VAL A 121 -2.05 -3.75 -24.11
N ARG A 122 -3.19 -3.04 -24.06
CA ARG A 122 -3.84 -2.46 -25.25
C ARG A 122 -2.89 -1.51 -25.99
N VAL A 123 -2.21 -0.61 -25.28
CA VAL A 123 -1.39 0.44 -25.93
C VAL A 123 0.03 -0.04 -26.30
N GLN A 124 0.49 -1.18 -25.78
CA GLN A 124 1.83 -1.73 -26.03
C GLN A 124 1.86 -3.05 -26.81
N GLY A 125 0.69 -3.66 -27.07
CA GLY A 125 0.56 -4.98 -27.69
C GLY A 125 1.07 -5.12 -29.14
N SER A 126 1.55 -4.04 -29.76
CA SER A 126 2.07 -4.02 -31.14
C SER A 126 3.54 -3.59 -31.25
N THR A 127 4.24 -3.35 -30.13
CA THR A 127 5.63 -2.85 -30.16
C THR A 127 6.64 -3.90 -29.71
N ASP A 128 7.47 -4.37 -30.64
CA ASP A 128 8.72 -5.07 -30.32
C ASP A 128 9.76 -4.03 -29.87
N GLY A 129 10.08 -4.00 -28.56
CA GLY A 129 11.01 -3.03 -27.99
C GLY A 129 10.92 -2.88 -26.47
N PHE A 130 11.59 -1.86 -25.92
CA PHE A 130 11.59 -1.53 -24.48
C PHE A 130 10.18 -1.40 -23.90
N SER A 131 9.25 -0.80 -24.66
CA SER A 131 7.82 -0.73 -24.33
C SER A 131 7.18 -2.11 -24.18
N GLY A 132 7.37 -3.02 -25.15
CA GLY A 132 6.88 -4.40 -25.05
C GLY A 132 7.48 -5.18 -23.86
N GLY A 133 8.74 -4.92 -23.52
CA GLY A 133 9.38 -5.44 -22.30
C GLY A 133 8.72 -4.93 -21.01
N MET A 134 8.34 -3.66 -20.98
CA MET A 134 7.65 -3.03 -19.86
C MET A 134 6.24 -3.62 -19.64
N ALA A 135 5.44 -3.81 -20.70
CA ALA A 135 4.14 -4.49 -20.61
C ALA A 135 4.28 -5.91 -20.03
N LYS A 136 5.23 -6.70 -20.54
CA LYS A 136 5.49 -8.06 -20.05
C LYS A 136 5.91 -8.04 -18.58
N GLY A 137 6.83 -7.15 -18.21
CA GLY A 137 7.29 -6.97 -16.83
C GLY A 137 6.15 -6.57 -15.89
N LEU A 138 5.25 -5.68 -16.33
CA LEU A 138 4.08 -5.27 -15.56
C LEU A 138 3.11 -6.42 -15.31
N VAL A 139 2.79 -7.19 -16.36
CA VAL A 139 1.90 -8.35 -16.25
C VAL A 139 2.49 -9.41 -15.31
N ILE A 140 3.77 -9.74 -15.48
CA ILE A 140 4.47 -10.71 -14.60
C ILE A 140 4.49 -10.18 -13.16
N GLY A 141 4.82 -8.90 -12.96
CA GLY A 141 4.86 -8.27 -11.64
C GLY A 141 3.49 -8.27 -10.96
N ALA A 142 2.42 -7.99 -11.69
CA ALA A 142 1.05 -8.04 -11.17
C ALA A 142 0.67 -9.45 -10.72
N VAL A 143 0.96 -10.47 -11.54
CA VAL A 143 0.70 -11.87 -11.20
C VAL A 143 1.48 -12.29 -9.95
N LEU A 144 2.78 -12.02 -9.90
CA LEU A 144 3.62 -12.33 -8.74
C LEU A 144 3.14 -11.61 -7.48
N GLY A 145 2.73 -10.34 -7.59
CA GLY A 145 2.18 -9.56 -6.48
C GLY A 145 0.93 -10.20 -5.89
N VAL A 146 -0.02 -10.63 -6.74
CA VAL A 146 -1.23 -11.33 -6.30
C VAL A 146 -0.88 -12.64 -5.58
N VAL A 147 0.06 -13.42 -6.11
CA VAL A 147 0.50 -14.68 -5.48
C VAL A 147 1.12 -14.43 -4.11
N VAL A 148 2.02 -13.45 -3.97
CA VAL A 148 2.67 -13.12 -2.70
C VAL A 148 1.64 -12.72 -1.64
N VAL A 149 0.67 -11.87 -2.01
CA VAL A 149 -0.41 -11.46 -1.10
C VAL A 149 -1.26 -12.66 -0.69
N ALA A 150 -1.67 -13.51 -1.64
CA ALA A 150 -2.44 -14.71 -1.34
C ALA A 150 -1.70 -15.64 -0.37
N VAL A 151 -0.41 -15.89 -0.59
CA VAL A 151 0.44 -16.72 0.28
C VAL A 151 0.57 -16.10 1.67
N ALA A 152 0.77 -14.78 1.77
CA ALA A 152 0.87 -14.08 3.04
C ALA A 152 -0.43 -14.20 3.86
N VAL A 153 -1.58 -14.01 3.22
CA VAL A 153 -2.91 -14.18 3.84
C VAL A 153 -3.12 -15.61 4.32
N LEU A 154 -2.80 -16.61 3.49
CA LEU A 154 -2.94 -18.03 3.84
C LEU A 154 -2.03 -18.42 5.01
N ARG A 155 -0.77 -17.97 5.02
CA ARG A 155 0.16 -18.20 6.14
C ARG A 155 -0.30 -17.52 7.42
N GLY A 156 -0.84 -16.30 7.33
CA GLY A 156 -1.43 -15.58 8.46
C GLY A 156 -2.61 -16.34 9.08
N ARG A 157 -3.54 -16.83 8.24
CA ARG A 157 -4.68 -17.65 8.69
C ARG A 157 -4.25 -18.93 9.39
N ARG A 158 -3.26 -19.65 8.83
CA ARG A 158 -2.72 -20.88 9.43
C ARG A 158 -2.08 -20.63 10.80
N ARG A 159 -1.34 -19.53 10.96
CA ARG A 159 -0.75 -19.15 12.26
C ARG A 159 -1.83 -18.81 13.30
N ALA A 160 -2.86 -18.08 12.90
CA ALA A 160 -3.99 -17.76 13.77
C ALA A 160 -4.72 -19.02 14.26
N GLN A 161 -4.97 -19.98 13.36
CA GLN A 161 -5.61 -21.26 13.71
C GLN A 161 -4.80 -22.09 14.70
N ARG A 162 -3.46 -22.12 14.58
CA ARG A 162 -2.58 -22.84 15.53
C ARG A 162 -2.63 -22.25 16.93
N LEU A 163 -2.67 -20.92 17.04
CA LEU A 163 -2.77 -20.21 18.32
C LEU A 163 -4.15 -20.43 18.98
N SER A 164 -5.24 -20.46 18.20
CA SER A 164 -6.58 -20.75 18.72
C SER A 164 -6.79 -22.22 19.11
N ALA A 165 -6.07 -23.16 18.49
CA ALA A 165 -6.14 -24.58 18.83
C ALA A 165 -5.34 -24.93 20.10
N GLY A 166 -4.23 -24.23 20.37
CA GLY A 166 -3.38 -24.47 21.56
C GLY A 166 -3.90 -23.86 22.88
N GLY A 167 -4.92 -22.99 22.84
CA GLY A 167 -5.48 -22.32 24.03
C GLY A 167 -6.68 -22.99 24.68
N ARG A 168 -7.06 -24.21 24.27
CA ARG A 168 -8.23 -24.96 24.81
C ARG A 168 -7.87 -26.10 25.76
N SER A 169 -6.61 -26.21 26.17
CA SER A 169 -6.12 -27.31 27.02
C SER A 169 -5.43 -26.85 28.31
N SER A 170 -5.85 -25.71 28.87
CA SER A 170 -5.39 -25.22 30.17
C SER A 170 -6.57 -24.88 31.06
#